data_AF-A0A9W9L185-F1
#
_entry.id   AF-A0A9W9L185-F1
#
_cell.length_a   1.000
_cell.length_b   1.000
_cell.length_c   1.000
_cell.angle_alpha   90.00
_cell.angle_beta   90.00
_cell.angle_gamma   90.00
#
_symmetry.space_group_name_H-M   'P 1'
#
loop_
_entity.id
_entity.type
_entity.pdbx_description
1 polymer ?
#
loop_
_entity_poly.entity_id
_entity_poly.type
_entity_poly.pdbx_seq_one_letter_code
_entity_poly.pdbx_strand_id
1 'polypeptide(L)'
;MHISTTAWMLAACLGTLINASDVLEVNLVFPRNETYAPNDTFPVVFAFKNSELARHLNPSISYSLWNELDDSAYILWHELRWVNWTDQETYFAYKFSDTFNTEGRWKVLWTLGWDSCNVESPSYGNEVISNTTTRATRFTTSNSAPKLDPVAATANKTCTGQPGVAINVTDKTKSIGSALWEGGKYTNHTCAVVAASPTPSTNPCRTQIDETTLASMKASDWASYCDSNFNEPAECSDKKSSAQPLAVAGLSCLLGLTGALGFFLV
;
A
#
# COMPACT_ATOMS: atom_id res chain seq x y z
N MET A 1 68.24 5.59 -1.09
CA MET A 1 67.32 4.46 -0.87
C MET A 1 66.15 4.96 -0.05
N HIS A 2 64.95 5.01 -0.63
CA HIS A 2 63.69 4.67 0.05
C HIS A 2 62.58 4.72 -1.00
N ILE A 3 62.06 3.53 -1.32
CA ILE A 3 60.82 3.35 -2.07
C ILE A 3 59.69 3.52 -1.04
N SER A 4 58.70 4.35 -1.32
CA SER A 4 57.44 4.35 -0.59
C SER A 4 56.30 4.25 -1.60
N THR A 5 55.84 3.01 -1.78
CA THR A 5 54.59 2.66 -2.44
C THR A 5 53.46 2.72 -1.42
N THR A 6 52.48 3.58 -1.65
CA THR A 6 51.14 3.42 -1.09
C THR A 6 50.12 3.77 -2.17
N ALA A 7 49.72 2.75 -2.92
CA ALA A 7 48.55 2.79 -3.77
C ALA A 7 47.30 2.72 -2.88
N TRP A 8 46.55 3.81 -2.79
CA TRP A 8 45.20 3.79 -2.25
C TRP A 8 44.23 3.37 -3.36
N MET A 9 43.75 2.13 -3.29
CA MET A 9 42.58 1.70 -4.04
C MET A 9 41.33 2.25 -3.36
N LEU A 10 40.71 3.26 -3.96
CA LEU A 10 39.32 3.63 -3.68
C LEU A 10 38.43 2.79 -4.60
N ALA A 11 37.92 1.68 -4.07
CA ALA A 11 36.81 0.96 -4.69
C ALA A 11 35.54 1.80 -4.51
N ALA A 12 35.16 2.55 -5.54
CA ALA A 12 33.85 3.17 -5.60
C ALA A 12 32.80 2.08 -5.83
N CYS A 13 32.04 1.74 -4.80
CA CYS A 13 30.80 1.00 -4.97
C CYS A 13 29.86 1.87 -5.80
N LEU A 14 29.78 1.62 -7.11
CA LEU A 14 28.70 2.06 -7.97
C LEU A 14 27.43 1.32 -7.54
N GLY A 15 26.84 1.74 -6.42
CA GLY A 15 25.46 1.41 -6.11
C GLY A 15 24.59 2.08 -7.17
N THR A 16 23.78 1.29 -7.86
CA THR A 16 22.70 1.83 -8.69
C THR A 16 21.83 2.72 -7.80
N LEU A 17 21.71 4.00 -8.15
CA LEU A 17 20.81 4.92 -7.47
C LEU A 17 19.39 4.49 -7.81
N ILE A 18 18.73 3.78 -6.89
CA ILE A 18 17.29 3.50 -6.99
C ILE A 18 16.58 4.81 -6.69
N ASN A 19 15.89 5.38 -7.67
CA ASN A 19 15.09 6.56 -7.45
C ASN A 19 13.84 6.18 -6.65
N ALA A 20 13.56 6.88 -5.55
CA ALA A 20 12.43 6.55 -4.69
C ALA A 20 11.07 6.72 -5.39
N SER A 21 11.01 7.46 -6.50
CA SER A 21 9.83 7.59 -7.37
C SER A 21 9.48 6.31 -8.13
N ASP A 22 10.45 5.41 -8.30
CA ASP A 22 10.34 4.23 -9.18
C ASP A 22 10.01 2.96 -8.36
N VAL A 23 9.73 3.13 -7.07
CA VAL A 23 9.42 2.04 -6.15
C VAL A 23 7.95 2.09 -5.79
N LEU A 24 7.19 1.07 -6.21
CA LEU A 24 5.87 0.82 -5.65
C LEU A 24 6.05 0.19 -4.26
N GLU A 25 5.58 0.86 -3.22
CA GLU A 25 5.63 0.34 -1.86
C GLU A 25 4.23 -0.01 -1.36
N VAL A 26 4.02 -1.25 -0.93
CA VAL A 26 2.76 -1.75 -0.40
C VAL A 26 2.94 -2.17 1.06
N ASN A 27 2.18 -1.56 1.96
CA ASN A 27 2.28 -1.82 3.40
C ASN A 27 0.92 -2.10 4.02
N LEU A 28 0.89 -2.98 5.03
CA LEU A 28 -0.22 -3.02 5.98
C LEU A 28 -0.03 -1.87 6.98
N VAL A 29 -0.76 -0.77 6.77
CA VAL A 29 -0.68 0.42 7.62
C VAL A 29 -1.40 0.22 8.94
N PHE A 30 -2.50 -0.53 8.91
CA PHE A 30 -3.31 -0.84 10.08
C PHE A 30 -3.98 -2.23 9.92
N PRO A 31 -4.03 -3.08 10.97
CA PRO A 31 -3.48 -2.87 12.31
C PRO A 31 -1.95 -2.95 12.36
N ARG A 32 -1.38 -2.29 13.37
CA ARG A 32 0.02 -2.46 13.80
C ARG A 32 0.13 -3.51 14.90
N ASN A 33 1.36 -3.98 15.16
CA ASN A 33 1.68 -4.91 16.24
C ASN A 33 1.56 -4.25 17.61
N GLU A 34 0.32 -3.99 18.00
CA GLU A 34 -0.10 -3.31 19.22
C GLU A 34 -1.36 -3.98 19.80
N THR A 35 -1.85 -3.45 20.92
CA THR A 35 -3.08 -3.88 21.56
C THR A 35 -4.16 -2.82 21.39
N TYR A 36 -5.36 -3.20 20.96
CA TYR A 36 -6.50 -2.30 20.77
C TYR A 36 -7.71 -2.75 21.61
N ALA A 37 -8.63 -1.84 21.93
CA ALA A 37 -9.93 -2.26 22.44
C ALA A 37 -10.68 -3.06 21.35
N PRO A 38 -11.43 -4.12 21.71
CA PRO A 38 -12.30 -4.81 20.77
C PRO A 38 -13.29 -3.85 20.10
N ASN A 39 -13.56 -4.06 18.81
CA ASN A 39 -14.42 -3.17 18.03
C ASN A 39 -15.12 -3.92 16.89
N ASP A 40 -16.37 -3.54 16.61
CA ASP A 40 -17.24 -4.11 15.57
C ASP A 40 -16.99 -3.52 14.17
N THR A 41 -16.28 -2.40 14.09
CA THR A 41 -15.93 -1.68 12.86
C THR A 41 -14.42 -1.46 12.81
N PHE A 42 -13.69 -2.57 12.94
CA PHE A 42 -12.24 -2.57 12.98
C PHE A 42 -11.66 -2.53 11.54
N PRO A 43 -10.91 -1.48 11.14
CA PRO A 43 -10.39 -1.40 9.78
C PRO A 43 -9.16 -2.29 9.59
N VAL A 44 -9.01 -2.83 8.39
CA VAL A 44 -7.76 -3.38 7.87
C VAL A 44 -7.39 -2.54 6.67
N VAL A 45 -6.23 -1.89 6.70
CA VAL A 45 -5.83 -0.84 5.75
C VAL A 45 -4.45 -1.15 5.19
N PHE A 46 -4.41 -1.33 3.87
CA PHE A 46 -3.19 -1.35 3.08
C PHE A 46 -2.99 -0.02 2.38
N ALA A 47 -1.74 0.38 2.18
CA ALA A 47 -1.40 1.55 1.38
C ALA A 47 -0.44 1.17 0.25
N PHE A 48 -0.73 1.67 -0.94
CA PHE A 48 0.10 1.61 -2.13
C PHE A 48 0.71 2.99 -2.36
N LYS A 49 1.98 3.19 -2.02
CA LYS A 49 2.71 4.44 -2.29
C LYS A 49 3.27 4.45 -3.70
N ASN A 50 3.37 5.64 -4.31
CA ASN A 50 3.67 5.79 -5.74
C ASN A 50 2.68 4.98 -6.57
N SER A 51 1.39 5.14 -6.26
CA SER A 51 0.35 4.24 -6.73
C SER A 51 0.20 4.21 -8.25
N GLU A 52 0.61 5.25 -8.97
CA GLU A 52 0.62 5.26 -10.44
C GLU A 52 1.40 4.07 -11.03
N LEU A 53 2.50 3.65 -10.39
CA LEU A 53 3.31 2.52 -10.83
C LEU A 53 2.54 1.20 -10.84
N ALA A 54 1.53 1.08 -9.98
CA ALA A 54 0.71 -0.11 -9.87
C ALA A 54 -0.15 -0.36 -11.11
N ARG A 55 -0.41 0.68 -11.94
CA ARG A 55 -1.24 0.54 -13.14
C ARG A 55 -0.73 -0.56 -14.05
N HIS A 56 0.60 -0.65 -14.23
CA HIS A 56 1.23 -1.62 -15.14
C HIS A 56 1.57 -2.97 -14.51
N LEU A 57 1.15 -3.19 -13.26
CA LEU A 57 1.49 -4.37 -12.48
C LEU A 57 0.29 -5.27 -12.16
N ASN A 58 -0.94 -4.86 -12.50
CA ASN A 58 -2.16 -5.64 -12.22
C ASN A 58 -2.18 -6.25 -10.80
N PRO A 59 -1.99 -5.44 -9.74
CA PRO A 59 -1.80 -5.97 -8.41
C PRO A 59 -3.08 -6.61 -7.87
N SER A 60 -2.92 -7.58 -6.98
CA SER A 60 -4.00 -8.17 -6.19
C SER A 60 -3.58 -8.30 -4.74
N ILE A 61 -4.52 -8.11 -3.83
CA ILE A 61 -4.32 -8.37 -2.40
C ILE A 61 -5.40 -9.34 -1.92
N SER A 62 -4.96 -10.46 -1.35
CA SER A 62 -5.79 -11.34 -0.54
C SER A 62 -5.20 -11.43 0.86
N TYR A 63 -6.05 -11.60 1.85
CA TYR A 63 -5.62 -11.69 3.24
C TYR A 63 -6.58 -12.51 4.08
N SER A 64 -6.08 -12.96 5.22
CA SER A 64 -6.83 -13.74 6.18
C SER A 64 -6.71 -13.11 7.56
N LEU A 65 -7.85 -13.00 8.25
CA LEU A 65 -7.96 -12.54 9.62
C LEU A 65 -8.00 -13.79 10.50
N TRP A 66 -6.87 -14.11 11.11
CA TRP A 66 -6.71 -15.30 11.94
C TRP A 66 -7.00 -14.98 13.39
N ASN A 67 -7.85 -15.79 14.01
CA ASN A 67 -7.91 -15.95 15.45
C ASN A 67 -6.87 -16.99 15.86
N GLU A 68 -5.79 -16.57 16.53
CA GLU A 68 -4.72 -17.48 16.95
C GLU A 68 -5.06 -18.29 18.21
N LEU A 69 -6.22 -18.07 18.84
CA LEU A 69 -6.72 -18.89 19.95
C LEU A 69 -7.55 -20.07 19.43
N ASP A 70 -8.43 -19.81 18.47
CA ASP A 70 -9.37 -20.81 17.93
C ASP A 70 -8.89 -21.46 16.64
N ASP A 71 -7.71 -21.05 16.14
CA ASP A 71 -7.11 -21.48 14.87
C ASP A 71 -8.07 -21.37 13.67
N SER A 72 -8.89 -20.32 13.67
CA SER A 72 -9.87 -20.02 12.62
C SER A 72 -9.42 -18.81 11.81
N ALA A 73 -9.81 -18.78 10.53
CA ALA A 73 -9.42 -17.73 9.61
C ALA A 73 -10.59 -17.27 8.74
N TYR A 74 -10.77 -15.96 8.61
CA TYR A 74 -11.70 -15.34 7.67
C TYR A 74 -10.93 -14.76 6.48
N ILE A 75 -11.27 -15.16 5.25
CA ILE A 75 -10.53 -14.81 4.04
C ILE A 75 -11.22 -13.64 3.33
N LEU A 76 -10.41 -12.66 2.93
CA LEU A 76 -10.82 -11.42 2.29
C LEU A 76 -9.91 -11.13 1.08
N TRP A 77 -10.43 -10.31 0.17
CA TRP A 77 -9.67 -9.79 -0.97
C TRP A 77 -10.10 -8.37 -1.30
N HIS A 78 -9.22 -7.62 -1.96
CA HIS A 78 -9.56 -6.34 -2.58
C HIS A 78 -9.73 -6.52 -4.08
N GLU A 79 -10.80 -5.94 -4.63
CA GLU A 79 -10.96 -5.80 -6.08
C GLU A 79 -10.16 -4.57 -6.53
N LEU A 80 -8.95 -4.82 -7.04
CA LEU A 80 -8.02 -3.77 -7.45
C LEU A 80 -8.00 -3.52 -8.96
N ARG A 81 -8.69 -4.34 -9.76
CA ARG A 81 -8.67 -4.22 -11.24
C ARG A 81 -9.34 -2.95 -11.75
N TRP A 82 -10.24 -2.38 -10.96
CA TRP A 82 -11.02 -1.19 -11.32
C TRP A 82 -10.50 0.10 -10.67
N VAL A 83 -9.36 0.02 -9.97
CA VAL A 83 -8.78 1.18 -9.29
C VAL A 83 -8.16 2.12 -10.32
N ASN A 84 -8.48 3.41 -10.17
CA ASN A 84 -7.74 4.45 -10.88
C ASN A 84 -6.46 4.79 -10.12
N TRP A 85 -5.36 4.20 -10.57
CA TRP A 85 -4.03 4.34 -9.95
C TRP A 85 -3.41 5.73 -10.09
N THR A 86 -3.96 6.60 -10.95
CA THR A 86 -3.41 7.93 -11.27
C THR A 86 -3.99 9.07 -10.45
N ASP A 87 -5.02 8.83 -9.64
CA ASP A 87 -5.74 9.91 -8.94
C ASP A 87 -5.01 10.44 -7.70
N GLN A 88 -4.04 9.69 -7.17
CA GLN A 88 -3.37 10.03 -5.91
C GLN A 88 -1.94 9.46 -5.85
N GLU A 89 -1.10 9.99 -4.94
CA GLU A 89 0.24 9.46 -4.68
C GLU A 89 0.20 8.15 -3.87
N THR A 90 -0.73 8.06 -2.92
CA THR A 90 -0.96 6.88 -2.09
C THR A 90 -2.40 6.42 -2.25
N TYR A 91 -2.60 5.16 -2.65
CA TYR A 91 -3.91 4.51 -2.66
C TYR A 91 -4.11 3.65 -1.43
N PHE A 92 -5.21 3.88 -0.70
CA PHE A 92 -5.59 3.08 0.47
C PHE A 92 -6.60 2.00 0.07
N ALA A 93 -6.21 0.73 0.20
CA ALA A 93 -7.13 -0.39 0.09
C ALA A 93 -7.58 -0.81 1.49
N TYR A 94 -8.88 -0.78 1.77
CA TYR A 94 -9.38 -1.04 3.12
C TYR A 94 -10.70 -1.80 3.13
N LYS A 95 -10.96 -2.48 4.25
CA LYS A 95 -12.27 -3.03 4.64
C LYS A 95 -12.43 -2.90 6.15
N PHE A 96 -13.65 -2.68 6.61
CA PHE A 96 -14.01 -2.80 8.01
C PHE A 96 -14.47 -4.22 8.32
N SER A 97 -14.14 -4.71 9.51
CA SER A 97 -14.46 -6.07 9.95
C SER A 97 -14.93 -6.06 11.41
N ASP A 98 -15.93 -6.87 11.72
CA ASP A 98 -16.41 -7.14 13.07
C ASP A 98 -15.66 -8.29 13.76
N THR A 99 -14.79 -8.99 13.02
CA THR A 99 -14.00 -10.13 13.49
C THR A 99 -13.22 -9.86 14.78
N PHE A 100 -12.85 -8.60 15.03
CA PHE A 100 -12.02 -8.18 16.16
C PHE A 100 -12.84 -7.56 17.31
N ASN A 101 -14.12 -7.93 17.42
CA ASN A 101 -15.03 -7.43 18.46
C ASN A 101 -14.94 -8.16 19.82
N THR A 102 -14.03 -9.13 19.95
CA THR A 102 -13.72 -9.82 21.21
C THR A 102 -12.25 -9.65 21.61
N GLU A 103 -11.90 -9.97 22.85
CA GLU A 103 -10.49 -10.05 23.29
C GLU A 103 -9.81 -11.26 22.65
N GLY A 104 -8.56 -11.09 22.20
CA GLY A 104 -7.87 -12.17 21.51
C GLY A 104 -6.47 -11.84 21.01
N ARG A 105 -5.87 -12.84 20.39
CA ARG A 105 -4.61 -12.73 19.64
C ARG A 105 -4.92 -12.97 18.18
N TRP A 106 -4.55 -12.00 17.36
CA TRP A 106 -4.98 -11.95 15.97
C TRP A 106 -3.77 -11.85 15.06
N LYS A 107 -3.93 -12.37 13.84
CA LYS A 107 -2.92 -12.26 12.79
C LYS A 107 -3.59 -11.90 11.46
N VAL A 108 -3.14 -10.80 10.86
CA VAL A 108 -3.44 -10.47 9.47
C VAL A 108 -2.33 -11.08 8.62
N LEU A 109 -2.64 -12.19 7.95
CA LEU A 109 -1.75 -12.83 6.97
C LEU A 109 -2.21 -12.43 5.57
N TRP A 110 -1.38 -11.68 4.85
CA TRP A 110 -1.72 -11.11 3.55
C TRP A 110 -0.71 -11.49 2.47
N THR A 111 -1.20 -11.59 1.25
CA THR A 111 -0.42 -11.90 0.06
C THR A 111 -0.67 -10.82 -0.98
N LEU A 112 0.41 -10.16 -1.42
CA LEU A 112 0.41 -9.32 -2.60
C LEU A 112 0.77 -10.17 -3.81
N GLY A 113 -0.08 -10.17 -4.82
CA GLY A 113 0.23 -10.64 -6.17
C GLY A 113 0.46 -9.47 -7.10
N TRP A 114 1.39 -9.60 -8.05
CA TRP A 114 1.58 -8.63 -9.13
C TRP A 114 2.17 -9.29 -10.37
N ASP A 115 1.85 -8.73 -11.52
CA ASP A 115 2.36 -9.13 -12.83
C ASP A 115 3.51 -8.20 -13.25
N SER A 116 4.47 -8.74 -13.99
CA SER A 116 5.57 -7.98 -14.59
C SER A 116 5.92 -8.53 -15.96
N CYS A 117 6.61 -7.76 -16.80
CA CYS A 117 6.99 -8.22 -18.13
C CYS A 117 8.10 -9.26 -18.08
N ASN A 118 7.92 -10.33 -18.86
CA ASN A 118 9.03 -11.18 -19.27
C ASN A 118 9.74 -10.57 -20.49
N VAL A 119 10.86 -9.89 -20.24
CA VAL A 119 11.67 -9.26 -21.30
C VAL A 119 12.35 -10.28 -22.21
N GLU A 120 12.60 -11.50 -21.72
CA GLU A 120 13.28 -12.56 -22.46
C GLU A 120 12.32 -13.42 -23.29
N SER A 121 11.01 -13.32 -23.08
CA SER A 121 10.04 -14.12 -23.83
C SER A 121 9.97 -13.72 -25.31
N PRO A 122 10.29 -14.63 -26.25
CA PRO A 122 10.18 -14.39 -27.68
C PRO A 122 8.75 -14.62 -28.23
N SER A 123 7.81 -15.08 -27.39
CA SER A 123 6.48 -15.55 -27.81
C SER A 123 5.36 -14.96 -26.96
N TYR A 124 4.19 -14.78 -27.60
CA TYR A 124 2.97 -14.20 -27.03
C TYR A 124 2.40 -14.90 -25.78
N GLY A 125 2.79 -16.15 -25.47
CA GLY A 125 2.22 -16.92 -24.36
C GLY A 125 2.91 -16.76 -22.99
N ASN A 126 4.15 -16.27 -22.94
CA ASN A 126 4.97 -16.18 -21.72
C ASN A 126 5.42 -14.74 -21.43
N GLU A 127 4.67 -13.75 -21.89
CA GLU A 127 5.02 -12.32 -21.80
C GLU A 127 4.88 -11.74 -20.39
N VAL A 128 4.19 -12.44 -19.49
CA VAL A 128 3.94 -12.05 -18.10
C VAL A 128 4.65 -12.99 -17.13
N ILE A 129 5.24 -12.41 -16.09
CA ILE A 129 5.72 -13.09 -14.89
C ILE A 129 4.82 -12.67 -13.74
N SER A 130 4.06 -13.62 -13.19
CA SER A 130 3.27 -13.42 -11.98
C SER A 130 4.12 -13.69 -10.75
N ASN A 131 4.17 -12.71 -9.86
CA ASN A 131 4.93 -12.73 -8.63
C ASN A 131 3.97 -12.67 -7.45
N THR A 132 4.39 -13.26 -6.33
CA THR A 132 3.63 -13.15 -5.08
C THR A 132 4.58 -12.94 -3.91
N THR A 133 4.09 -12.29 -2.87
CA THR A 133 4.80 -12.17 -1.60
C THR A 133 3.82 -12.16 -0.45
N THR A 134 4.06 -13.04 0.52
CA THR A 134 3.25 -13.17 1.73
C THR A 134 3.95 -12.53 2.92
N ARG A 135 3.13 -11.90 3.77
CA ARG A 135 3.54 -11.15 4.97
C ARG A 135 2.50 -11.33 6.06
N ALA A 136 2.90 -11.13 7.32
CA ALA A 136 2.00 -11.28 8.45
C ALA A 136 2.27 -10.22 9.52
N THR A 137 1.19 -9.68 10.07
CA THR A 137 1.22 -8.82 11.26
C THR A 137 0.37 -9.45 12.34
N ARG A 138 0.96 -9.61 13.53
CA ARG A 138 0.23 -10.03 14.73
C ARG A 138 -0.14 -8.81 15.56
N PHE A 139 -1.27 -8.86 16.24
CA PHE A 139 -1.74 -7.84 17.16
C PHE A 139 -2.70 -8.48 18.17
N THR A 140 -3.13 -7.73 19.18
CA THR A 140 -4.06 -8.23 20.20
C THR A 140 -5.22 -7.27 20.42
N THR A 141 -6.31 -7.79 20.97
CA THR A 141 -7.41 -6.98 21.48
C THR A 141 -7.62 -7.25 22.97
N SER A 142 -7.87 -6.19 23.74
CA SER A 142 -8.24 -6.29 25.16
C SER A 142 -9.15 -5.15 25.56
N ASN A 143 -10.16 -5.43 26.40
CA ASN A 143 -11.07 -4.44 26.98
C ASN A 143 -10.34 -3.38 27.83
N SER A 144 -9.12 -3.68 28.29
CA SER A 144 -8.26 -2.76 29.03
C SER A 144 -7.44 -1.81 28.14
N ALA A 145 -7.41 -2.06 26.83
CA ALA A 145 -6.62 -1.28 25.89
C ALA A 145 -7.31 0.03 25.47
N PRO A 146 -6.56 1.00 24.94
CA PRO A 146 -7.15 2.23 24.42
C PRO A 146 -8.20 1.94 23.34
N LYS A 147 -9.20 2.83 23.27
CA LYS A 147 -10.21 2.79 22.20
C LYS A 147 -9.51 2.79 20.84
N LEU A 148 -10.05 2.00 19.92
CA LEU A 148 -9.58 1.93 18.54
C LEU A 148 -9.53 3.33 17.91
N ASP A 149 -8.33 3.76 17.56
CA ASP A 149 -8.05 5.02 16.87
C ASP A 149 -6.96 4.79 15.82
N PRO A 150 -7.33 4.55 14.55
CA PRO A 150 -6.36 4.36 13.46
C PRO A 150 -5.48 5.59 13.21
N VAL A 151 -5.96 6.80 13.51
CA VAL A 151 -5.20 8.04 13.32
C VAL A 151 -4.06 8.08 14.34
N ALA A 152 -4.39 7.96 15.62
CA ALA A 152 -3.37 7.92 16.68
C ALA A 152 -2.45 6.69 16.58
N ALA A 153 -2.97 5.54 16.13
CA ALA A 153 -2.16 4.33 15.95
C ALA A 153 -1.12 4.49 14.84
N THR A 154 -1.38 5.34 13.85
CA THR A 154 -0.47 5.52 12.71
C THR A 154 0.40 6.76 12.79
N ALA A 155 0.03 7.76 13.60
CA ALA A 155 0.76 9.01 13.80
C ALA A 155 2.16 8.81 14.42
N ASN A 156 3.21 9.12 13.65
CA ASN A 156 4.61 9.27 14.10
C ASN A 156 5.19 8.12 14.97
N LYS A 157 4.67 6.90 14.83
CA LYS A 157 5.24 5.73 15.53
C LYS A 157 6.31 5.04 14.68
N THR A 158 7.30 4.48 15.35
CA THR A 158 8.25 3.53 14.77
C THR A 158 7.54 2.20 14.49
N CYS A 159 7.60 1.72 13.25
CA CYS A 159 6.93 0.52 12.77
C CYS A 159 7.94 -0.62 12.63
N THR A 160 8.84 -0.71 13.61
CA THR A 160 9.89 -1.71 13.64
C THR A 160 9.24 -3.10 13.53
N GLY A 161 9.59 -3.84 12.48
CA GLY A 161 9.02 -5.16 12.23
C GLY A 161 7.65 -5.17 11.54
N GLN A 162 7.10 -4.03 11.10
CA GLN A 162 5.94 -4.04 10.22
C GLN A 162 6.35 -4.53 8.82
N PRO A 163 5.64 -5.52 8.28
CA PRO A 163 5.96 -6.04 6.96
C PRO A 163 5.42 -5.12 5.85
N GLY A 164 6.26 -4.87 4.87
CA GLY A 164 5.90 -4.28 3.58
C GLY A 164 6.42 -5.11 2.42
N VAL A 165 6.05 -4.69 1.21
CA VAL A 165 6.61 -5.15 -0.06
C VAL A 165 6.99 -3.93 -0.89
N ALA A 166 8.22 -3.89 -1.39
CA ALA A 166 8.69 -2.86 -2.31
C ALA A 166 9.04 -3.50 -3.66
N ILE A 167 8.52 -2.92 -4.74
CA ILE A 167 8.72 -3.38 -6.11
C ILE A 167 9.42 -2.27 -6.87
N ASN A 168 10.62 -2.56 -7.38
CA ASN A 168 11.38 -1.63 -8.20
C ASN A 168 10.87 -1.70 -9.65
N VAL A 169 10.07 -0.71 -10.03
CA VAL A 169 9.44 -0.59 -11.34
C VAL A 169 10.33 0.25 -12.22
N THR A 170 10.85 -0.34 -13.29
CA THR A 170 11.73 0.41 -14.20
C THR A 170 10.91 1.35 -15.10
N ASP A 171 11.61 2.22 -15.81
CA ASP A 171 11.05 3.11 -16.85
C ASP A 171 10.58 2.36 -18.11
N LYS A 172 10.75 1.03 -18.16
CA LYS A 172 10.42 0.21 -19.33
C LYS A 172 9.08 -0.48 -19.17
N THR A 173 8.27 -0.36 -20.21
CA THR A 173 7.04 -1.14 -20.40
C THR A 173 7.11 -1.95 -21.68
N LYS A 174 6.44 -3.10 -21.72
CA LYS A 174 6.29 -3.93 -22.93
C LYS A 174 4.81 -4.11 -23.23
N SER A 175 4.45 -4.04 -24.51
CA SER A 175 3.11 -4.39 -24.97
C SER A 175 2.88 -5.89 -24.78
N ILE A 176 1.69 -6.24 -24.30
CA ILE A 176 1.23 -7.61 -24.11
C ILE A 176 0.10 -7.90 -25.10
N GLY A 177 0.06 -9.11 -25.65
CA GLY A 177 -1.07 -9.58 -26.42
C GLY A 177 -2.39 -9.48 -25.63
N SER A 178 -3.36 -8.73 -26.15
CA SER A 178 -4.56 -8.29 -25.42
C SER A 178 -5.44 -9.40 -24.83
N ALA A 179 -5.32 -10.64 -25.33
CA ALA A 179 -6.16 -11.77 -24.92
C ALA A 179 -5.72 -12.48 -23.63
N LEU A 180 -4.54 -12.18 -23.08
CA LEU A 180 -3.93 -12.99 -22.01
C LEU A 180 -3.78 -12.26 -20.67
N TRP A 181 -4.08 -10.95 -20.60
CA TRP A 181 -3.80 -10.16 -19.40
C TRP A 181 -4.95 -9.21 -19.02
N GLU A 182 -5.57 -9.45 -17.86
CA GLU A 182 -6.70 -8.67 -17.35
C GLU A 182 -6.32 -7.21 -17.02
N GLY A 183 -5.05 -6.95 -16.69
CA GLY A 183 -4.54 -5.58 -16.48
C GLY A 183 -4.54 -4.71 -17.75
N GLY A 184 -4.77 -5.31 -18.93
CA GLY A 184 -4.67 -4.64 -20.21
C GLY A 184 -5.74 -3.57 -20.48
N LYS A 185 -6.91 -3.68 -19.85
CA LYS A 185 -8.06 -2.78 -20.09
C LYS A 185 -7.77 -1.31 -19.76
N TYR A 186 -6.87 -1.04 -18.81
CA TYR A 186 -6.57 0.31 -18.31
C TYR A 186 -5.15 0.80 -18.62
N THR A 187 -4.31 -0.06 -19.19
CA THR A 187 -2.88 0.17 -19.39
C THR A 187 -2.49 0.20 -20.87
N ASN A 188 -3.47 0.24 -21.77
CA ASN A 188 -3.25 0.03 -23.21
C ASN A 188 -2.50 -1.28 -23.48
N HIS A 189 -2.82 -2.34 -22.73
CA HIS A 189 -2.14 -3.64 -22.77
C HIS A 189 -0.63 -3.57 -22.58
N THR A 190 -0.15 -2.75 -21.64
CA THR A 190 1.29 -2.68 -21.30
C THR A 190 1.60 -3.12 -19.88
N CYS A 191 2.56 -4.03 -19.72
CA CYS A 191 3.12 -4.41 -18.42
C CYS A 191 4.37 -3.57 -18.11
N ALA A 192 4.77 -3.52 -16.83
CA ALA A 192 6.05 -2.95 -16.44
C ALA A 192 7.14 -4.01 -16.28
N VAL A 193 8.37 -3.65 -16.63
CA VAL A 193 9.58 -4.42 -16.32
C VAL A 193 10.00 -4.07 -14.89
N VAL A 194 10.21 -5.08 -14.05
CA VAL A 194 10.68 -4.90 -12.68
C VAL A 194 12.15 -5.29 -12.56
N ALA A 195 12.91 -4.60 -11.71
CA ALA A 195 14.30 -4.95 -11.46
C ALA A 195 14.39 -6.20 -10.57
N ALA A 196 15.27 -7.14 -10.94
CA ALA A 196 15.42 -8.41 -10.22
C ALA A 196 16.11 -8.26 -8.85
N SER A 197 16.99 -7.26 -8.67
CA SER A 197 17.70 -6.99 -7.42
C SER A 197 18.49 -5.68 -7.44
N PRO A 198 18.83 -5.12 -6.26
CA PRO A 198 18.32 -5.51 -4.94
C PRO A 198 16.86 -5.05 -4.74
N THR A 199 16.10 -5.79 -3.93
CA THR A 199 14.76 -5.36 -3.50
C THR A 199 14.90 -4.10 -2.65
N PRO A 200 14.17 -3.01 -2.96
CA PRO A 200 14.23 -1.80 -2.15
C PRO A 200 13.77 -2.04 -0.71
N SER A 201 14.27 -1.24 0.23
CA SER A 201 13.75 -1.24 1.60
C SER A 201 12.38 -0.56 1.64
N THR A 202 11.46 -1.11 2.43
CA THR A 202 10.15 -0.51 2.71
C THR A 202 10.24 0.45 3.90
N ASN A 203 9.45 1.52 3.90
CA ASN A 203 9.23 2.37 5.06
C ASN A 203 7.74 2.48 5.42
N PRO A 204 7.17 1.44 6.06
CA PRO A 204 5.74 1.39 6.40
C PRO A 204 5.25 2.54 7.29
N CYS A 205 6.14 3.26 7.99
CA CYS A 205 5.77 4.39 8.85
C CYS A 205 5.55 5.70 8.14
N ARG A 206 5.99 5.79 6.89
CA ARG A 206 5.82 7.02 6.11
C ARG A 206 4.36 7.27 5.77
N THR A 207 3.54 6.21 5.79
CA THR A 207 2.11 6.34 5.56
C THR A 207 1.36 6.39 6.88
N GLN A 208 0.57 7.44 7.03
CA GLN A 208 -0.31 7.67 8.17
C GLN A 208 -1.75 7.75 7.66
N ILE A 209 -2.68 7.34 8.51
CA ILE A 209 -4.11 7.56 8.28
C ILE A 209 -4.44 8.86 9.01
N ASP A 210 -4.75 9.92 8.28
CA ASP A 210 -5.26 11.16 8.89
C ASP A 210 -6.79 11.10 9.07
N GLU A 211 -7.34 12.10 9.76
CA GLU A 211 -8.78 12.18 10.02
C GLU A 211 -9.59 12.24 8.73
N THR A 212 -9.09 12.97 7.72
CA THR A 212 -9.76 13.12 6.43
C THR A 212 -9.83 11.80 5.65
N THR A 213 -8.75 11.03 5.68
CA THR A 213 -8.65 9.70 5.07
C THR A 213 -9.56 8.75 5.81
N LEU A 214 -9.55 8.74 7.14
CA LEU A 214 -10.46 7.88 7.92
C LEU A 214 -11.94 8.23 7.70
N ALA A 215 -12.27 9.52 7.63
CA ALA A 215 -13.64 9.97 7.37
C ALA A 215 -14.12 9.55 5.98
N SER A 216 -13.29 9.72 4.95
CA SER A 216 -13.63 9.28 3.60
C SER A 216 -13.74 7.76 3.48
N MET A 217 -12.85 7.01 4.13
CA MET A 217 -12.94 5.54 4.17
C MET A 217 -14.29 5.09 4.73
N LYS A 218 -14.72 5.68 5.86
CA LYS A 218 -16.03 5.40 6.46
C LYS A 218 -17.19 5.83 5.56
N ALA A 219 -17.10 6.99 4.93
CA ALA A 219 -18.15 7.49 4.03
C ALA A 219 -18.32 6.58 2.81
N SER A 220 -17.22 6.10 2.21
CA SER A 220 -17.28 5.19 1.07
C SER A 220 -17.72 3.77 1.46
N ASP A 221 -17.37 3.30 2.66
CA ASP A 221 -17.89 2.03 3.20
C ASP A 221 -19.41 2.11 3.40
N TRP A 222 -19.88 3.22 4.01
CA TRP A 222 -21.31 3.49 4.19
C TRP A 222 -22.05 3.60 2.86
N ALA A 223 -21.51 4.34 1.89
CA ALA A 223 -22.10 4.44 0.55
C ALA A 223 -22.22 3.07 -0.13
N SER A 224 -21.18 2.24 -0.03
CA SER A 224 -21.19 0.87 -0.56
C SER A 224 -22.24 0.00 0.12
N TYR A 225 -22.41 0.15 1.43
CA TYR A 225 -23.46 -0.51 2.21
C TYR A 225 -24.86 -0.06 1.73
N CYS A 226 -25.08 1.24 1.53
CA CYS A 226 -26.34 1.78 1.03
C CYS A 226 -26.67 1.30 -0.40
N ASP A 227 -25.67 1.17 -1.28
CA ASP A 227 -25.88 0.71 -2.66
C ASP A 227 -26.18 -0.80 -2.74
N SER A 228 -25.69 -1.59 -1.78
CA SER A 228 -25.78 -3.06 -1.82
C SER A 228 -26.99 -3.63 -1.09
N ASN A 229 -27.65 -2.86 -0.20
CA ASN A 229 -28.76 -3.35 0.61
C ASN A 229 -30.12 -2.90 0.06
N PHE A 230 -30.94 -3.88 -0.35
CA PHE A 230 -32.29 -3.65 -0.88
C PHE A 230 -33.28 -3.07 0.14
N ASN A 231 -33.04 -3.30 1.44
CA ASN A 231 -33.81 -2.71 2.54
C ASN A 231 -32.98 -1.58 3.16
N GLU A 232 -32.87 -0.51 2.40
CA GLU A 232 -32.08 0.67 2.70
C GLU A 232 -32.57 1.33 4.02
N PRO A 233 -31.69 1.54 5.02
CA PRO A 233 -32.02 2.39 6.17
C PRO A 233 -32.46 3.77 5.70
N ALA A 234 -33.41 4.41 6.40
CA ALA A 234 -33.89 5.75 6.03
C ALA A 234 -32.76 6.79 5.86
N GLU A 235 -31.64 6.57 6.55
CA GLU A 235 -30.42 7.40 6.53
C GLU A 235 -29.61 7.33 5.22
N CYS A 236 -29.84 6.35 4.36
CA CYS A 236 -29.20 6.28 3.04
C CYS A 236 -29.97 7.10 1.97
N SER A 237 -31.15 7.67 2.32
CA SER A 237 -32.09 8.29 1.37
C SER A 237 -31.64 9.59 0.70
N ASP A 238 -30.44 10.11 0.96
CA ASP A 238 -29.91 11.30 0.29
C ASP A 238 -29.23 10.96 -1.06
N LYS A 239 -29.96 10.27 -1.93
CA LYS A 239 -29.51 9.93 -3.29
C LYS A 239 -29.61 11.13 -4.24
N LYS A 240 -28.82 12.19 -4.01
CA LYS A 240 -28.39 13.15 -5.05
C LYS A 240 -27.07 13.85 -4.67
N SER A 241 -25.93 13.22 -4.94
CA SER A 241 -24.77 13.89 -5.58
C SER A 241 -23.63 12.91 -5.89
N SER A 242 -23.28 12.82 -7.19
CA SER A 242 -21.94 12.50 -7.73
C SER A 242 -21.16 11.33 -7.13
N ALA A 243 -21.52 10.10 -7.49
CA ALA A 243 -20.64 8.95 -7.35
C ALA A 243 -19.47 9.04 -8.36
N GLN A 244 -18.35 9.60 -7.91
CA GLN A 244 -17.02 9.14 -8.32
C GLN A 244 -16.28 8.73 -7.05
N PRO A 245 -15.45 7.68 -7.08
CA PRO A 245 -14.60 7.33 -5.94
C PRO A 245 -13.66 8.52 -5.69
N LEU A 246 -13.95 9.31 -4.66
CA LEU A 246 -13.09 10.41 -4.25
C LEU A 246 -11.85 9.82 -3.58
N ALA A 247 -10.82 9.64 -4.40
CA ALA A 247 -9.43 9.49 -3.97
C ALA A 247 -9.11 10.59 -2.95
N VAL A 248 -8.75 10.19 -1.73
CA VAL A 248 -8.42 11.13 -0.66
C VAL A 248 -6.99 11.58 -0.84
N ALA A 249 -6.83 12.84 -1.19
CA ALA A 249 -5.53 13.49 -1.26
C ALA A 249 -4.89 13.53 0.13
N GLY A 250 -3.94 12.62 0.40
CA GLY A 250 -3.03 12.73 1.52
C GLY A 250 -2.11 13.94 1.31
N LEU A 251 -2.34 15.01 2.07
CA LEU A 251 -1.55 16.24 1.98
C LEU A 251 -0.15 16.01 2.59
N SER A 252 0.85 15.75 1.75
CA SER A 252 2.25 15.75 2.20
C SER A 252 2.66 17.17 2.57
N CYS A 253 2.79 17.46 3.87
CA CYS A 253 3.32 18.72 4.38
C CYS A 253 4.80 18.89 3.96
N LEU A 254 5.05 19.71 2.94
CA LEU A 254 6.39 20.24 2.64
C LEU A 254 6.64 21.45 3.54
N LEU A 255 7.45 21.27 4.59
CA LEU A 255 8.02 22.38 5.34
C LEU A 255 9.06 23.09 4.47
N GLY A 256 8.68 24.21 3.86
CA GLY A 256 9.59 25.11 3.16
C GLY A 256 10.47 25.88 4.14
N LEU A 257 11.77 25.60 4.15
CA LEU A 257 12.77 26.47 4.76
C LEU A 257 13.04 27.64 3.82
N THR A 258 12.53 28.83 4.16
CA THR A 258 13.04 30.10 3.62
C THR A 258 13.73 30.86 4.74
N GLY A 259 15.00 31.19 4.54
CA GLY A 259 15.85 31.88 5.51
C GLY A 259 16.73 32.93 4.82
N ALA A 260 16.20 34.15 4.78
CA ALA A 260 16.84 35.48 4.79
C ALA A 260 17.97 35.83 3.79
N LEU A 261 17.58 36.61 2.77
CA LEU A 261 18.44 37.64 2.16
C LEU A 261 18.57 38.81 3.16
N GLY A 262 19.76 38.98 3.73
CA GLY A 262 20.14 40.12 4.57
C GLY A 262 20.85 41.21 3.74
N PHE A 263 20.27 42.40 3.79
CA PHE A 263 20.68 43.66 3.17
C PHE A 263 22.16 44.03 3.39
N PHE A 264 22.83 44.48 2.32
CA PHE A 264 24.01 45.37 2.42
C PHE A 264 23.61 46.79 2.01
N LEU A 265 23.63 47.69 2.99
CA LEU A 265 23.73 49.15 2.81
C LEU A 265 24.53 49.70 4.00
N VAL A 266 25.84 49.87 3.81
CA VAL A 266 26.66 51.09 4.02
C VAL A 266 27.95 50.91 3.23
#